data_AF-A0A0R3JRY3-F1
#
_entry.id   AF-A0A0R3JRY3-F1
#
_cell.length_a   1.000
_cell.length_b   1.000
_cell.length_c   1.000
_cell.angle_alpha   90.00
_cell.angle_beta   90.00
_cell.angle_gamma   90.00
#
_symmetry.space_group_name_H-M   'P 1'
#
loop_
_entity.id
_entity.type
_entity.pdbx_description
1 polymer ?
#
loop_
_entity_poly.entity_id
_entity_poly.type
_entity_poly.pdbx_seq_one_letter_code
_entity_poly.pdbx_strand_id
1 'polypeptide(L)'
;MKIGLFLQDTTLTKKKKDKIFYETLNLARENNLDLLVFPEHFYCPEDEKLDEYAFLSHAYEENSEECDRDKIIDIFRNYAKIANCPILASRADKYNFIYALYVSPFEENIKLYGKHIATNYSVFDLADYEESVEEIFMPIDYKGYKIGVTICYDSNKPLFSRFYKAYGDIDILINLTGGHVDYKKWSIYQKARALENKCYNLCTMAYYDEEKRNKSYVFAFDGFGKKLSYKILNKRISSDYNNDMPNGLYMFEVDKKSNTFEKFKLDKAEDDEFLDSNSSINKKIDINLSKTDILKLLNNKNKIDNCLYLVKKDNHNLILLDLKEHMVEEPILIESLMYSKKLKGISNKKYIIINRWDKLDEDYYKKKLSTILKARAAENFCIVILMSDIKDECIQVGLNKNIQIVKCVAGKYGLDLSRSTGPESFWKNDVIKGIKKCWREKYEFLIDYLRDNKKQTIKIR
;
A
#
# COMPACT_ATOMS: atom_id res chain seq x y z
N MET A 1 -18.47 13.36 -0.33
CA MET A 1 -18.06 13.00 -1.70
C MET A 1 -18.49 11.56 -1.98
N LYS A 2 -19.19 11.31 -3.10
CA LYS A 2 -19.63 10.00 -3.59
C LYS A 2 -18.59 9.42 -4.54
N ILE A 3 -17.89 8.37 -4.13
CA ILE A 3 -16.84 7.74 -4.93
C ILE A 3 -17.33 6.37 -5.40
N GLY A 4 -17.36 6.15 -6.72
CA GLY A 4 -17.67 4.86 -7.31
C GLY A 4 -16.40 4.07 -7.61
N LEU A 5 -16.28 2.88 -7.04
CA LEU A 5 -15.21 1.92 -7.32
C LEU A 5 -15.76 0.80 -8.21
N PHE A 6 -15.19 0.64 -9.40
CA PHE A 6 -15.64 -0.40 -10.33
C PHE A 6 -14.80 -1.68 -10.18
N LEU A 7 -15.45 -2.78 -9.85
CA LEU A 7 -14.86 -4.12 -9.84
C LEU A 7 -14.99 -4.74 -11.23
N GLN A 8 -14.06 -4.43 -12.13
CA GLN A 8 -14.22 -4.76 -13.54
C GLN A 8 -13.93 -6.25 -13.84
N ASP A 9 -14.82 -6.91 -14.58
CA ASP A 9 -14.58 -8.25 -15.14
C ASP A 9 -14.04 -8.13 -16.57
N THR A 10 -12.81 -8.61 -16.77
CA THR A 10 -12.14 -8.57 -18.07
C THR A 10 -12.15 -9.93 -18.78
N THR A 11 -12.75 -10.98 -18.20
CA THR A 11 -12.83 -12.33 -18.82
C THR A 11 -13.93 -12.43 -19.86
N LEU A 12 -14.79 -11.42 -19.94
CA LEU A 12 -15.92 -11.38 -20.86
C LEU A 12 -15.49 -11.09 -22.31
N THR A 13 -16.36 -11.43 -23.25
CA THR A 13 -16.17 -11.09 -24.67
C THR A 13 -16.13 -9.57 -24.88
N LYS A 14 -15.37 -9.08 -25.88
CA LYS A 14 -15.25 -7.64 -26.21
C LYS A 14 -16.61 -6.93 -26.22
N LYS A 15 -17.57 -7.45 -26.98
CA LYS A 15 -18.95 -6.93 -27.05
C LYS A 15 -19.64 -6.78 -25.69
N LYS A 16 -19.44 -7.72 -24.76
CA LYS A 16 -20.00 -7.64 -23.41
C LYS A 16 -19.25 -6.61 -22.57
N LYS A 17 -17.93 -6.58 -22.65
CA LYS A 17 -17.09 -5.61 -21.92
C LYS A 17 -17.41 -4.17 -22.35
N ASP A 18 -17.56 -3.91 -23.66
CA ASP A 18 -17.95 -2.59 -24.18
C ASP A 18 -19.30 -2.13 -23.62
N LYS A 19 -20.30 -3.01 -23.70
CA LYS A 19 -21.64 -2.73 -23.17
C LYS A 19 -21.57 -2.37 -21.69
N ILE A 20 -20.92 -3.21 -20.88
CA ILE A 20 -20.79 -3.00 -19.43
C ILE A 20 -20.02 -1.72 -19.12
N PHE A 21 -18.96 -1.42 -19.86
CA PHE A 21 -18.17 -0.21 -19.68
C PHE A 21 -19.04 1.05 -19.82
N TYR A 22 -19.80 1.17 -20.91
CA TYR A 22 -20.70 2.30 -21.12
C TYR A 22 -21.88 2.32 -20.14
N GLU A 23 -22.42 1.16 -19.76
CA GLU A 23 -23.42 1.06 -18.68
C GLU A 23 -22.88 1.59 -17.36
N THR A 24 -21.64 1.27 -16.99
CA THR A 24 -20.97 1.79 -15.78
C THR A 24 -20.79 3.30 -15.82
N LEU A 25 -20.38 3.87 -16.96
CA LEU A 25 -20.29 5.33 -17.11
C LEU A 25 -21.66 6.00 -16.94
N ASN A 26 -22.72 5.44 -17.55
CA ASN A 26 -24.08 5.97 -17.40
C ASN A 26 -24.60 5.84 -15.97
N LEU A 27 -24.33 4.72 -15.29
CA LEU A 27 -24.67 4.54 -13.87
C LEU A 27 -23.99 5.58 -12.97
N ALA A 28 -22.72 5.91 -13.25
CA ALA A 28 -22.00 6.96 -12.55
C ALA A 28 -22.70 8.32 -12.69
N ARG A 29 -23.10 8.66 -13.92
CA ARG A 29 -23.88 9.88 -14.22
C ARG A 29 -25.23 9.89 -13.50
N GLU A 30 -26.03 8.84 -13.68
CA GLU A 30 -27.40 8.73 -13.12
C GLU A 30 -27.42 8.82 -11.59
N ASN A 31 -26.36 8.36 -10.92
CA ASN A 31 -26.24 8.40 -9.47
C ASN A 31 -25.47 9.63 -8.96
N ASN A 32 -25.08 10.54 -9.85
CA ASN A 32 -24.33 11.76 -9.54
C ASN A 32 -23.08 11.47 -8.70
N LEU A 33 -22.24 10.54 -9.18
CA LEU A 33 -20.94 10.30 -8.55
C LEU A 33 -20.06 11.55 -8.64
N ASP A 34 -19.23 11.76 -7.63
CA ASP A 34 -18.23 12.83 -7.63
C ASP A 34 -16.90 12.36 -8.26
N LEU A 35 -16.61 11.06 -8.20
CA LEU A 35 -15.41 10.45 -8.78
C LEU A 35 -15.71 8.99 -9.14
N LEU A 36 -15.36 8.58 -10.35
CA LEU A 36 -15.40 7.18 -10.80
C LEU A 36 -13.98 6.62 -10.89
N VAL A 37 -13.76 5.46 -10.28
CA VAL A 37 -12.43 4.83 -10.16
C VAL A 37 -12.45 3.46 -10.81
N PHE A 38 -11.47 3.25 -11.69
CA PHE A 38 -11.20 1.98 -12.37
C PHE A 38 -9.96 1.29 -11.77
N PRO A 39 -9.86 -0.04 -11.87
CA PRO A 39 -8.70 -0.77 -11.35
C PRO A 39 -7.43 -0.55 -12.19
N GLU A 40 -6.31 -1.15 -11.75
CA GLU A 40 -5.10 -1.22 -12.56
C GLU A 40 -5.32 -2.14 -13.76
N HIS A 41 -4.79 -1.75 -14.91
CA HIS A 41 -5.01 -2.40 -16.22
C HIS A 41 -6.50 -2.53 -16.59
N PHE A 42 -7.29 -1.50 -16.26
CA PHE A 42 -8.70 -1.52 -16.63
C PHE A 42 -8.88 -1.67 -18.15
N TYR A 43 -9.95 -2.37 -18.52
CA TYR A 43 -10.42 -2.45 -19.90
C TYR A 43 -11.22 -1.21 -20.27
N CYS A 44 -11.02 -0.71 -21.49
CA CYS A 44 -11.96 0.19 -22.15
C CYS A 44 -12.13 -0.11 -23.65
N PRO A 45 -13.20 0.41 -24.30
CA PRO A 45 -13.46 0.16 -25.71
C PRO A 45 -12.35 0.58 -26.67
N GLU A 46 -11.50 1.53 -26.26
CA GLU A 46 -10.39 2.07 -27.06
C GLU A 46 -9.05 1.38 -26.77
N ASP A 47 -9.03 0.28 -25.99
CA ASP A 47 -7.80 -0.44 -25.58
C ASP A 47 -6.84 -0.71 -26.75
N GLU A 48 -7.34 -1.16 -27.91
CA GLU A 48 -6.50 -1.45 -29.08
C GLU A 48 -5.70 -0.23 -29.55
N LYS A 49 -6.29 0.98 -29.59
CA LYS A 49 -5.56 2.21 -29.95
C LYS A 49 -4.60 2.63 -28.84
N LEU A 50 -5.10 2.50 -27.62
CA LEU A 50 -4.42 2.90 -26.41
C LEU A 50 -3.16 2.04 -26.16
N ASP A 51 -3.12 0.80 -26.64
CA ASP A 51 -1.96 -0.11 -26.60
C ASP A 51 -0.85 0.29 -27.60
N GLU A 52 -1.16 1.11 -28.60
CA GLU A 52 -0.19 1.66 -29.55
C GLU A 52 0.41 2.99 -29.09
N TYR A 53 -0.12 3.59 -28.02
CA TYR A 53 0.26 4.92 -27.54
C TYR A 53 1.34 4.89 -26.46
N ALA A 54 2.31 5.80 -26.57
CA ALA A 54 3.33 6.04 -25.56
C ALA A 54 2.86 7.09 -24.56
N PHE A 55 2.91 6.80 -23.26
CA PHE A 55 2.49 7.79 -22.25
C PHE A 55 3.63 8.76 -21.89
N LEU A 56 4.86 8.27 -21.85
CA LEU A 56 6.07 9.07 -21.63
C LEU A 56 6.98 9.01 -22.87
N SER A 57 7.82 10.02 -23.05
CA SER A 57 8.92 9.96 -24.00
C SER A 57 9.98 8.98 -23.47
N HIS A 58 10.22 7.88 -24.17
CA HIS A 58 11.22 6.91 -23.77
C HIS A 58 12.58 7.30 -24.35
N ALA A 59 13.40 7.98 -23.54
CA ALA A 59 14.70 8.54 -23.93
C ALA A 59 15.81 7.49 -24.22
N TYR A 60 15.47 6.21 -24.31
CA TYR A 60 16.41 5.11 -24.57
C TYR A 60 16.58 4.77 -26.05
N GLU A 61 15.79 5.38 -26.95
CA GLU A 61 15.90 5.19 -28.39
C GLU A 61 16.31 6.52 -29.05
N GLU A 62 17.38 6.49 -29.86
CA GLU A 62 17.96 7.67 -30.56
C GLU A 62 16.98 8.38 -31.53
N ASN A 63 15.75 7.87 -31.67
CA ASN A 63 14.65 8.46 -32.42
C ASN A 63 13.37 8.53 -31.55
N SER A 64 13.45 9.10 -30.34
CA SER A 64 12.31 9.12 -29.41
C SER A 64 11.06 9.70 -30.09
N GLU A 65 10.06 8.85 -30.34
CA GLU A 65 8.76 9.28 -30.85
C GLU A 65 8.11 10.28 -29.87
N GLU A 66 7.35 11.24 -30.41
CA GLU A 66 6.51 12.13 -29.60
C GLU A 66 5.61 11.30 -28.68
N CYS A 67 5.46 11.69 -27.40
CA CYS A 67 4.53 11.00 -26.52
C CYS A 67 3.07 11.26 -26.94
N ASP A 68 2.23 10.24 -26.91
CA ASP A 68 0.80 10.32 -27.26
C ASP A 68 -0.09 10.75 -26.07
N ARG A 69 0.52 11.39 -25.06
CA ARG A 69 -0.12 11.74 -23.78
C ARG A 69 -1.46 12.47 -23.98
N ASP A 70 -1.50 13.46 -24.87
CA ASP A 70 -2.71 14.24 -25.14
C ASP A 70 -3.83 13.40 -25.76
N LYS A 71 -3.49 12.47 -26.66
CA LYS A 71 -4.47 11.54 -27.26
C LYS A 71 -5.08 10.63 -26.19
N ILE A 72 -4.25 10.12 -25.27
CA ILE A 72 -4.70 9.30 -24.13
C ILE A 72 -5.62 10.12 -23.22
N ILE A 73 -5.21 11.34 -22.88
CA ILE A 73 -6.01 12.27 -22.07
C ILE A 73 -7.36 12.53 -22.71
N ASP A 74 -7.42 12.77 -24.03
CA ASP A 74 -8.68 13.06 -24.73
C ASP A 74 -9.65 11.88 -24.73
N ILE A 75 -9.14 10.65 -24.88
CA ILE A 75 -9.96 9.44 -24.72
C ILE A 75 -10.57 9.39 -23.32
N PHE A 76 -9.75 9.60 -22.29
CA PHE A 76 -10.19 9.55 -20.89
C PHE A 76 -11.16 10.69 -20.58
N ARG A 77 -10.92 11.88 -21.13
CA ARG A 77 -11.79 13.05 -21.00
C ARG A 77 -13.15 12.80 -21.65
N ASN A 78 -13.20 12.09 -22.77
CA ASN A 78 -14.47 11.69 -23.39
C ASN A 78 -15.25 10.73 -22.48
N TYR A 79 -14.60 9.76 -21.85
CA TYR A 79 -15.25 8.90 -20.86
C TYR A 79 -15.72 9.67 -19.62
N ALA A 80 -14.93 10.63 -19.13
CA ALA A 80 -15.31 11.50 -18.02
C ALA A 80 -16.55 12.35 -18.34
N LYS A 81 -16.67 12.86 -19.58
CA LYS A 81 -17.87 13.56 -20.07
C LYS A 81 -19.10 12.64 -20.10
N ILE A 82 -18.92 11.37 -20.47
CA ILE A 82 -20.00 10.37 -20.42
C ILE A 82 -20.38 10.06 -18.96
N ALA A 83 -19.42 9.90 -18.05
CA ALA A 83 -19.70 9.68 -16.64
C ALA A 83 -20.25 10.92 -15.91
N ASN A 84 -20.10 12.11 -16.51
CA ASN A 84 -20.37 13.41 -15.89
C ASN A 84 -19.70 13.57 -14.51
N CYS A 85 -18.50 13.04 -14.38
CA CYS A 85 -17.63 13.19 -13.21
C CYS A 85 -16.19 12.86 -13.62
N PRO A 86 -15.18 13.30 -12.84
CA PRO A 86 -13.81 12.87 -13.04
C PRO A 86 -13.68 11.34 -12.99
N ILE A 87 -12.73 10.85 -13.77
CA ILE A 87 -12.31 9.45 -13.74
C ILE A 87 -10.88 9.35 -13.22
N LEU A 88 -10.62 8.33 -12.41
CA LEU A 88 -9.28 7.88 -12.04
C LEU A 88 -9.11 6.46 -12.55
N ALA A 89 -8.21 6.25 -13.51
CA ALA A 89 -8.03 4.96 -14.15
C ALA A 89 -6.55 4.66 -14.36
N SER A 90 -6.17 3.37 -14.36
CA SER A 90 -4.78 2.96 -14.53
C SER A 90 -4.60 1.90 -15.60
N ARG A 91 -3.58 2.06 -16.43
CA ARG A 91 -3.20 1.11 -17.48
C ARG A 91 -1.71 1.20 -17.80
N ALA A 92 -1.26 0.28 -18.65
CA ALA A 92 0.07 0.34 -19.26
C ALA A 92 0.02 1.11 -20.58
N ASP A 93 1.12 1.77 -20.93
CA ASP A 93 1.37 2.26 -22.30
C ASP A 93 2.00 1.16 -23.18
N LYS A 94 2.30 1.47 -24.45
CA LYS A 94 2.91 0.52 -25.40
C LYS A 94 4.26 -0.06 -24.93
N TYR A 95 4.96 0.63 -24.04
CA TYR A 95 6.22 0.21 -23.46
C TYR A 95 6.06 -0.46 -22.09
N ASN A 96 4.83 -0.79 -21.68
CA ASN A 96 4.51 -1.38 -20.38
C ASN A 96 4.81 -0.47 -19.17
N PHE A 97 4.89 0.84 -19.35
CA PHE A 97 4.90 1.79 -18.24
C PHE A 97 3.50 1.90 -17.66
N ILE A 98 3.33 1.52 -16.39
CA ILE A 98 2.03 1.51 -15.72
C ILE A 98 1.81 2.86 -15.03
N TYR A 99 0.76 3.56 -15.46
CA TYR A 99 0.35 4.85 -14.91
C TYR A 99 -1.10 4.83 -14.42
N ALA A 100 -1.43 5.78 -13.57
CA ALA A 100 -2.77 6.17 -13.19
C ALA A 100 -3.00 7.62 -13.62
N LEU A 101 -4.15 7.87 -14.22
CA LEU A 101 -4.54 9.17 -14.75
C LEU A 101 -5.85 9.60 -14.12
N TYR A 102 -5.82 10.75 -13.45
CA TYR A 102 -7.02 11.51 -13.08
C TYR A 102 -7.34 12.49 -14.19
N VAL A 103 -8.56 12.44 -14.72
CA VAL A 103 -9.07 13.37 -15.73
C VAL A 103 -10.45 13.85 -15.32
N SER A 104 -10.62 15.17 -15.28
CA SER A 104 -11.91 15.81 -15.02
C SER A 104 -12.59 16.24 -16.33
N PRO A 105 -13.93 16.15 -16.43
CA PRO A 105 -14.68 16.74 -17.54
C PRO A 105 -14.98 18.24 -17.30
N PHE A 106 -14.65 18.78 -16.12
CA PHE A 106 -15.03 20.12 -15.68
C PHE A 106 -13.87 21.12 -15.65
N GLU A 107 -12.65 20.62 -15.54
CA GLU A 107 -11.41 21.41 -15.45
C GLU A 107 -10.34 20.76 -16.32
N GLU A 108 -9.36 21.56 -16.74
CA GLU A 108 -8.23 21.07 -17.54
C GLU A 108 -7.20 20.29 -16.72
N ASN A 109 -7.29 20.37 -15.38
CA ASN A 109 -6.36 19.73 -14.47
C ASN A 109 -6.34 18.21 -14.66
N ILE A 110 -5.14 17.70 -14.87
CA ILE A 110 -4.83 16.27 -14.98
C ILE A 110 -3.82 15.95 -13.90
N LYS A 111 -3.91 14.75 -13.31
CA LYS A 111 -2.89 14.24 -12.40
C LYS A 111 -2.43 12.86 -12.80
N LEU A 112 -1.12 12.66 -12.68
CA LEU A 112 -0.41 11.43 -12.99
C LEU A 112 0.05 10.80 -11.68
N TYR A 113 -0.01 9.47 -11.62
CA TYR A 113 0.83 8.70 -10.72
C TYR A 113 1.41 7.51 -11.49
N GLY A 114 2.72 7.32 -11.47
CA GLY A 114 3.34 6.14 -12.08
C GLY A 114 3.65 5.04 -11.05
N LYS A 115 3.63 3.79 -11.50
CA LYS A 115 3.89 2.63 -10.62
C LYS A 115 5.38 2.50 -10.28
N HIS A 116 5.69 2.36 -8.99
CA HIS A 116 7.08 2.36 -8.51
C HIS A 116 7.71 0.96 -8.45
N ILE A 117 6.94 -0.04 -8.06
CA ILE A 117 7.44 -1.40 -7.83
C ILE A 117 6.49 -2.44 -8.38
N ALA A 118 7.01 -3.66 -8.53
CA ALA A 118 6.30 -4.77 -9.13
C ALA A 118 5.80 -4.47 -10.57
N THR A 119 6.72 -3.98 -11.40
CA THR A 119 6.53 -3.60 -12.80
C THR A 119 7.82 -3.85 -13.57
N ASN A 120 7.77 -3.94 -14.89
CA ASN A 120 8.97 -4.05 -15.73
C ASN A 120 9.59 -2.66 -16.00
N TYR A 121 8.74 -1.64 -16.09
CA TYR A 121 9.11 -0.25 -16.30
C TYR A 121 8.52 0.59 -15.17
N SER A 122 9.42 1.11 -14.33
CA SER A 122 9.07 1.85 -13.12
C SER A 122 9.33 3.33 -13.33
N VAL A 123 8.64 4.17 -12.56
CA VAL A 123 9.01 5.59 -12.42
C VAL A 123 10.45 5.76 -11.91
N PHE A 124 10.97 4.79 -11.16
CA PHE A 124 12.39 4.77 -10.75
C PHE A 124 13.38 4.59 -11.90
N ASP A 125 12.92 4.19 -13.10
CA ASP A 125 13.76 4.14 -14.30
C ASP A 125 13.88 5.52 -14.98
N LEU A 126 13.12 6.54 -14.54
CA LEU A 126 13.23 7.90 -15.09
C LEU A 126 14.56 8.55 -14.67
N ALA A 127 15.28 9.11 -15.62
CA ALA A 127 16.56 9.77 -15.38
C ALA A 127 16.42 10.99 -14.46
N ASP A 128 15.33 11.73 -14.63
CA ASP A 128 14.91 12.93 -13.90
C ASP A 128 14.03 12.61 -12.67
N TYR A 129 13.96 11.34 -12.22
CA TYR A 129 13.07 10.93 -11.13
C TYR A 129 13.10 11.85 -9.90
N GLU A 130 14.30 12.27 -9.47
CA GLU A 130 14.49 13.10 -8.27
C GLU A 130 13.90 14.51 -8.43
N GLU A 131 13.91 15.04 -9.65
CA GLU A 131 13.33 16.34 -10.01
C GLU A 131 11.81 16.24 -10.16
N SER A 132 11.33 15.09 -10.62
CA SER A 132 9.91 14.82 -10.92
C SER A 132 9.10 14.28 -9.74
N VAL A 133 9.72 14.04 -8.57
CA VAL A 133 9.06 13.52 -7.36
C VAL A 133 7.87 14.37 -6.92
N GLU A 134 7.96 15.70 -7.03
CA GLU A 134 6.84 16.58 -6.68
C GLU A 134 5.65 16.36 -7.60
N GLU A 135 5.84 16.28 -8.92
CA GLU A 135 4.75 16.01 -9.86
C GLU A 135 4.09 14.66 -9.57
N ILE A 136 4.89 13.63 -9.26
CA ILE A 136 4.43 12.25 -9.01
C ILE A 136 3.59 12.14 -7.72
N PHE A 137 3.97 12.87 -6.66
CA PHE A 137 3.34 12.76 -5.34
C PHE A 137 2.51 13.98 -4.94
N MET A 138 2.31 14.97 -5.82
CA MET A 138 1.36 16.05 -5.57
C MET A 138 -0.06 15.46 -5.53
N PRO A 139 -0.82 15.64 -4.42
CA PRO A 139 -2.20 15.16 -4.37
C PRO A 139 -3.08 15.79 -5.45
N ILE A 140 -4.14 15.08 -5.84
CA ILE A 140 -5.24 15.68 -6.59
C ILE A 140 -6.04 16.54 -5.61
N ASP A 141 -6.19 17.84 -5.91
CA ASP A 141 -7.10 18.73 -5.19
C ASP A 141 -8.46 18.75 -5.90
N TYR A 142 -9.49 18.13 -5.32
CA TYR A 142 -10.81 18.05 -5.93
C TYR A 142 -11.95 18.19 -4.92
N LYS A 143 -12.90 19.10 -5.16
CA LYS A 143 -13.98 19.47 -4.23
C LYS A 143 -13.47 19.75 -2.80
N GLY A 144 -12.27 20.30 -2.74
CA GLY A 144 -11.53 20.60 -1.52
C GLY A 144 -10.91 19.39 -0.80
N TYR A 145 -11.03 18.16 -1.31
CA TYR A 145 -10.30 17.00 -0.80
C TYR A 145 -8.93 16.91 -1.45
N LYS A 146 -7.93 16.48 -0.68
CA LYS A 146 -6.62 16.02 -1.17
C LYS A 146 -6.65 14.51 -1.36
N ILE A 147 -6.49 14.05 -2.60
CA ILE A 147 -6.56 12.64 -2.96
C ILE A 147 -5.17 12.15 -3.41
N GLY A 148 -4.62 11.20 -2.67
CA GLY A 148 -3.44 10.45 -3.06
C GLY A 148 -3.81 9.17 -3.83
N VAL A 149 -2.92 8.71 -4.69
CA VAL A 149 -3.06 7.50 -5.49
C VAL A 149 -1.88 6.55 -5.26
N THR A 150 -2.15 5.26 -5.27
CA THR A 150 -1.12 4.22 -5.39
C THR A 150 -1.60 3.13 -6.34
N ILE A 151 -0.67 2.44 -6.99
CA ILE A 151 -1.01 1.35 -7.91
C ILE A 151 -0.60 0.01 -7.29
N CYS A 152 -1.60 -0.80 -6.96
CA CYS A 152 -1.47 -2.20 -6.58
C CYS A 152 -0.39 -2.41 -5.50
N TYR A 153 0.69 -3.11 -5.84
CA TYR A 153 1.76 -3.51 -4.94
C TYR A 153 2.55 -2.33 -4.35
N ASP A 154 2.43 -1.11 -4.90
CA ASP A 154 2.96 0.11 -4.27
C ASP A 154 2.40 0.27 -2.84
N SER A 155 1.13 -0.07 -2.60
CA SER A 155 0.54 -0.02 -1.24
C SER A 155 1.24 -0.93 -0.22
N ASN A 156 1.99 -1.94 -0.68
CA ASN A 156 2.82 -2.77 0.19
C ASN A 156 3.89 -1.92 0.90
N LYS A 157 4.45 -0.91 0.23
CA LYS A 157 5.47 -0.04 0.80
C LYS A 157 4.81 1.20 1.40
N PRO A 158 4.88 1.39 2.74
CA PRO A 158 4.25 2.55 3.36
C PRO A 158 4.82 3.86 2.81
N LEU A 159 6.12 3.87 2.45
CA LEU A 159 6.83 5.03 1.95
C LEU A 159 6.05 5.79 0.87
N PHE A 160 5.49 5.11 -0.13
CA PHE A 160 4.77 5.77 -1.23
C PHE A 160 3.50 6.49 -0.74
N SER A 161 2.73 5.87 0.15
CA SER A 161 1.56 6.55 0.74
C SER A 161 1.95 7.68 1.69
N ARG A 162 3.09 7.54 2.39
CA ARG A 162 3.59 8.54 3.33
C ARG A 162 4.21 9.73 2.63
N PHE A 163 4.68 9.55 1.40
CA PHE A 163 5.39 10.58 0.67
C PHE A 163 4.51 11.80 0.38
N TYR A 164 3.21 11.58 0.19
CA TYR A 164 2.23 12.66 0.08
C TYR A 164 2.35 13.73 1.18
N LYS A 165 2.77 13.35 2.40
CA LYS A 165 2.97 14.30 3.52
C LYS A 165 4.01 15.39 3.26
N ALA A 166 4.93 15.19 2.31
CA ALA A 166 5.83 16.25 1.87
C ALA A 166 5.08 17.43 1.23
N TYR A 167 3.90 17.17 0.66
CA TYR A 167 3.06 18.13 -0.07
C TYR A 167 1.71 18.40 0.61
N GLY A 168 1.56 17.95 1.86
CA GLY A 168 0.36 18.09 2.68
C GLY A 168 -0.24 16.75 3.11
N ASP A 169 -1.06 16.75 4.16
CA ASP A 169 -1.84 15.56 4.50
C ASP A 169 -2.90 15.31 3.41
N ILE A 170 -3.19 14.02 3.16
CA ILE A 170 -4.25 13.59 2.24
C ILE A 170 -5.51 13.24 3.02
N ASP A 171 -6.67 13.56 2.45
CA ASP A 171 -7.97 13.18 3.00
C ASP A 171 -8.37 11.77 2.56
N ILE A 172 -7.93 11.39 1.35
CA ILE A 172 -8.30 10.15 0.69
C ILE A 172 -7.06 9.55 0.03
N LEU A 173 -6.85 8.25 0.20
CA LEU A 173 -5.91 7.44 -0.56
C LEU A 173 -6.70 6.44 -1.39
N ILE A 174 -6.37 6.31 -2.67
CA ILE A 174 -7.00 5.34 -3.57
C ILE A 174 -5.94 4.38 -4.11
N ASN A 175 -6.15 3.09 -3.91
CA ASN A 175 -5.32 2.03 -4.45
C ASN A 175 -6.01 1.34 -5.63
N LEU A 176 -5.37 1.39 -6.80
CA LEU A 176 -5.83 0.73 -8.03
C LEU A 176 -5.11 -0.61 -8.13
N THR A 177 -5.78 -1.71 -7.81
CA THR A 177 -5.18 -3.05 -7.84
C THR A 177 -5.55 -3.77 -9.13
N GLY A 178 -4.58 -4.44 -9.75
CA GLY A 178 -4.80 -5.13 -11.00
C GLY A 178 -5.73 -6.31 -10.81
N GLY A 179 -5.30 -7.35 -10.10
CA GLY A 179 -6.00 -8.63 -10.11
C GLY A 179 -6.20 -9.27 -8.74
N HIS A 180 -6.23 -10.61 -8.78
CA HIS A 180 -6.47 -11.47 -7.63
C HIS A 180 -5.41 -11.33 -6.55
N VAL A 181 -5.85 -11.07 -5.32
CA VAL A 181 -4.98 -10.96 -4.15
C VAL A 181 -5.47 -11.84 -3.01
N ASP A 182 -4.57 -12.11 -2.07
CA ASP A 182 -4.95 -12.66 -0.77
C ASP A 182 -5.66 -11.55 0.03
N TYR A 183 -6.97 -11.69 0.27
CA TYR A 183 -7.77 -10.68 0.96
C TYR A 183 -7.19 -10.28 2.30
N LYS A 184 -6.78 -11.27 3.11
CA LYS A 184 -6.22 -11.02 4.45
C LYS A 184 -4.99 -10.13 4.37
N LYS A 185 -4.06 -10.45 3.47
CA LYS A 185 -2.87 -9.64 3.26
C LYS A 185 -3.21 -8.24 2.75
N TRP A 186 -4.10 -8.12 1.78
CA TRP A 186 -4.42 -6.83 1.15
C TRP A 186 -5.19 -5.90 2.09
N SER A 187 -6.21 -6.41 2.78
CA SER A 187 -6.99 -5.65 3.77
C SER A 187 -6.11 -5.16 4.93
N ILE A 188 -5.14 -5.96 5.40
CA ILE A 188 -4.16 -5.52 6.43
C ILE A 188 -3.34 -4.32 5.93
N TYR A 189 -2.81 -4.38 4.70
CA TYR A 189 -2.06 -3.24 4.16
C TYR A 189 -2.95 -2.02 4.05
N GLN A 190 -4.13 -2.14 3.45
CA GLN A 190 -4.99 -0.97 3.24
C GLN A 190 -5.52 -0.38 4.56
N LYS A 191 -5.86 -1.19 5.56
CA LYS A 191 -6.22 -0.70 6.90
C LYS A 191 -5.03 -0.01 7.56
N ALA A 192 -3.82 -0.54 7.43
CA ALA A 192 -2.61 0.11 7.93
C ALA A 192 -2.35 1.47 7.26
N ARG A 193 -2.51 1.59 5.94
CA ARG A 193 -2.34 2.87 5.23
C ARG A 193 -3.37 3.92 5.66
N ALA A 194 -4.62 3.51 5.91
CA ALA A 194 -5.66 4.40 6.43
C ALA A 194 -5.29 4.95 7.82
N LEU A 195 -4.86 4.07 8.73
CA LEU A 195 -4.44 4.41 10.09
C LEU A 195 -3.19 5.31 10.12
N GLU A 196 -2.19 5.00 9.30
CA GLU A 196 -0.92 5.74 9.24
C GLU A 196 -1.14 7.15 8.68
N ASN A 197 -1.88 7.26 7.57
CA ASN A 197 -2.13 8.52 6.88
C ASN A 197 -3.30 9.30 7.47
N LYS A 198 -4.09 8.69 8.37
CA LYS A 198 -5.26 9.31 9.00
C LYS A 198 -6.27 9.79 7.96
N CYS A 199 -6.47 8.98 6.94
CA CYS A 199 -7.27 9.31 5.76
C CYS A 199 -8.24 8.17 5.45
N TYR A 200 -9.25 8.44 4.62
CA TYR A 200 -9.98 7.35 3.98
C TYR A 200 -9.05 6.60 3.05
N ASN A 201 -9.09 5.27 3.02
CA ASN A 201 -8.34 4.46 2.06
C ASN A 201 -9.28 3.52 1.30
N LEU A 202 -9.31 3.64 -0.02
CA LEU A 202 -10.23 2.96 -0.91
C LEU A 202 -9.44 2.03 -1.84
N CYS A 203 -9.93 0.82 -2.07
CA CYS A 203 -9.28 -0.16 -2.93
C CYS A 203 -10.30 -0.75 -3.90
N THR A 204 -9.95 -0.74 -5.19
CA THR A 204 -10.69 -1.46 -6.24
C THR A 204 -9.76 -2.41 -6.98
N MET A 205 -10.34 -3.46 -7.56
CA MET A 205 -9.64 -4.55 -8.23
C MET A 205 -10.26 -4.81 -9.61
N ALA A 206 -9.52 -5.46 -10.49
CA ALA A 206 -10.09 -6.10 -11.67
C ALA A 206 -10.09 -7.62 -11.50
N TYR A 207 -10.87 -8.25 -12.35
CA TYR A 207 -11.12 -9.67 -12.33
C TYR A 207 -10.72 -10.28 -13.69
N TYR A 208 -9.63 -11.06 -13.69
CA TYR A 208 -8.97 -11.58 -14.90
C TYR A 208 -9.07 -13.10 -15.11
N ASP A 209 -9.70 -13.85 -14.20
CA ASP A 209 -9.66 -15.32 -14.23
C ASP A 209 -10.93 -15.94 -13.64
N GLU A 210 -11.70 -16.61 -14.51
CA GLU A 210 -12.96 -17.33 -14.24
C GLU A 210 -12.89 -18.24 -12.99
N GLU A 211 -11.75 -18.87 -12.76
CA GLU A 211 -11.56 -19.85 -11.68
C GLU A 211 -11.20 -19.20 -10.32
N LYS A 212 -10.93 -17.89 -10.30
CA LYS A 212 -10.48 -17.15 -9.11
C LYS A 212 -11.47 -16.07 -8.65
N ARG A 213 -12.78 -16.21 -8.94
CA ARG A 213 -13.85 -15.22 -8.59
C ARG A 213 -13.77 -14.66 -7.19
N ASN A 214 -13.45 -15.51 -6.23
CA ASN A 214 -13.40 -15.16 -4.82
C ASN A 214 -12.10 -14.48 -4.37
N LYS A 215 -11.31 -13.86 -5.26
CA LYS A 215 -10.01 -13.21 -4.94
C LYS A 215 -9.87 -11.77 -5.42
N SER A 216 -10.94 -11.19 -5.96
CA SER A 216 -10.99 -9.77 -6.34
C SER A 216 -12.08 -9.08 -5.55
N TYR A 217 -11.77 -7.93 -4.97
CA TYR A 217 -12.60 -7.29 -3.96
C TYR A 217 -12.60 -5.77 -4.10
N VAL A 218 -13.66 -5.16 -3.57
CA VAL A 218 -13.74 -3.72 -3.32
C VAL A 218 -13.91 -3.51 -1.82
N PHE A 219 -13.17 -2.58 -1.24
CA PHE A 219 -13.36 -2.23 0.16
C PHE A 219 -12.72 -0.88 0.46
N ALA A 220 -13.14 -0.29 1.56
CA ALA A 220 -12.58 0.96 2.05
C ALA A 220 -12.53 0.98 3.57
N PHE A 221 -11.59 1.77 4.09
CA PHE A 221 -11.43 2.05 5.51
C PHE A 221 -11.43 3.56 5.76
N ASP A 222 -11.89 4.00 6.93
CA ASP A 222 -11.68 5.36 7.40
C ASP A 222 -10.32 5.54 8.11
N GLY A 223 -10.00 6.77 8.52
CA GLY A 223 -8.74 7.07 9.21
C GLY A 223 -8.61 6.46 10.63
N PHE A 224 -9.65 5.82 11.15
CA PHE A 224 -9.61 5.00 12.37
C PHE A 224 -9.51 3.50 12.06
N GLY A 225 -9.43 3.11 10.79
CA GLY A 225 -9.35 1.73 10.35
C GLY A 225 -10.67 0.99 10.40
N LYS A 226 -11.81 1.69 10.55
CA LYS A 226 -13.15 1.12 10.45
C LYS A 226 -13.51 0.88 8.99
N LYS A 227 -14.11 -0.28 8.68
CA LYS A 227 -14.55 -0.60 7.31
C LYS A 227 -15.75 0.26 6.94
N LEU A 228 -15.72 0.85 5.75
CA LEU A 228 -16.84 1.65 5.24
C LEU A 228 -17.92 0.75 4.62
N SER A 229 -19.18 1.16 4.80
CA SER A 229 -20.30 0.62 4.03
C SER A 229 -20.35 1.22 2.63
N TYR A 230 -21.03 0.52 1.73
CA TYR A 230 -21.20 0.92 0.33
C TYR A 230 -22.58 0.53 -0.20
N LYS A 231 -22.96 1.13 -1.33
CA LYS A 231 -24.11 0.70 -2.15
C LYS A 231 -23.61 0.21 -3.50
N ILE A 232 -24.09 -0.96 -3.94
CA ILE A 232 -23.82 -1.48 -5.30
C ILE A 232 -24.88 -0.92 -6.25
N LEU A 233 -24.49 -0.02 -7.16
CA LEU A 233 -25.44 0.77 -7.96
C LEU A 233 -26.18 -0.05 -9.03
N ASN A 234 -25.55 -1.08 -9.56
CA ASN A 234 -26.13 -1.99 -10.55
C ASN A 234 -26.84 -3.21 -9.93
N LYS A 235 -27.14 -3.19 -8.63
CA LYS A 235 -27.89 -4.24 -7.94
C LYS A 235 -29.10 -3.66 -7.22
N ARG A 236 -30.26 -4.29 -7.37
CA ARG A 236 -31.53 -3.84 -6.76
C ARG A 236 -31.67 -4.16 -5.26
N ILE A 237 -30.80 -5.01 -4.71
CA ILE A 237 -30.82 -5.42 -3.29
C ILE A 237 -29.44 -5.10 -2.69
N SER A 238 -29.43 -4.28 -1.64
CA SER A 238 -28.27 -4.11 -0.76
C SER A 238 -27.99 -5.46 -0.09
N SER A 239 -26.99 -6.19 -0.56
CA SER A 239 -26.46 -7.33 0.19
C SER A 239 -25.27 -6.82 0.99
N ASP A 240 -25.34 -6.95 2.31
CA ASP A 240 -24.38 -6.41 3.26
C ASP A 240 -22.98 -7.05 3.21
N TYR A 241 -22.72 -8.04 2.34
CA TYR A 241 -21.50 -8.86 2.48
C TYR A 241 -20.78 -9.34 1.21
N ASN A 242 -21.26 -9.07 -0.01
CA ASN A 242 -20.51 -9.47 -1.22
C ASN A 242 -19.78 -8.27 -1.80
N ASN A 243 -18.51 -8.14 -1.43
CA ASN A 243 -17.62 -7.10 -1.92
C ASN A 243 -16.80 -7.54 -3.15
N ASP A 244 -17.20 -8.65 -3.76
CA ASP A 244 -16.53 -9.38 -4.83
C ASP A 244 -17.44 -9.57 -6.06
N MET A 245 -18.59 -8.88 -6.13
CA MET A 245 -19.52 -8.97 -7.27
C MET A 245 -18.88 -8.49 -8.58
N PRO A 246 -18.64 -9.37 -9.58
CA PRO A 246 -18.04 -8.99 -10.85
C PRO A 246 -18.89 -7.92 -11.57
N ASN A 247 -18.22 -6.92 -12.14
CA ASN A 247 -18.80 -5.71 -12.72
C ASN A 247 -19.66 -4.90 -11.75
N GLY A 248 -19.48 -5.04 -10.44
CA GLY A 248 -20.13 -4.19 -9.46
C GLY A 248 -19.57 -2.77 -9.47
N LEU A 249 -20.46 -1.77 -9.49
CA LEU A 249 -20.09 -0.38 -9.22
C LEU A 249 -20.45 -0.03 -7.77
N TYR A 250 -19.44 0.05 -6.92
CA TYR A 250 -19.57 0.24 -5.47
C TYR A 250 -19.44 1.71 -5.12
N MET A 251 -20.52 2.33 -4.67
CA MET A 251 -20.53 3.71 -4.22
C MET A 251 -20.25 3.79 -2.72
N PHE A 252 -19.19 4.51 -2.37
CA PHE A 252 -18.86 4.93 -1.01
C PHE A 252 -19.17 6.41 -0.83
N GLU A 253 -19.63 6.78 0.35
CA GLU A 253 -19.78 8.18 0.76
C GLU A 253 -18.73 8.52 1.80
N VAL A 254 -17.90 9.52 1.50
CA VAL A 254 -16.86 10.01 2.41
C VAL A 254 -17.14 11.46 2.79
N ASP A 255 -17.00 11.78 4.07
CA ASP A 255 -17.30 13.12 4.58
C ASP A 255 -16.03 13.92 4.81
N LYS A 256 -16.02 15.17 4.32
CA LYS A 256 -14.95 16.14 4.59
C LYS A 256 -15.12 16.74 5.98
N LYS A 257 -15.21 15.92 7.03
CA LYS A 257 -15.19 16.48 8.39
C LYS A 257 -13.74 16.77 8.74
N SER A 258 -13.32 18.01 8.44
CA SER A 258 -12.01 18.57 8.81
C SER A 258 -11.66 18.16 10.23
N ASN A 259 -10.46 17.59 10.41
CA ASN A 259 -9.87 17.18 11.68
C ASN A 259 -10.46 15.94 12.35
N THR A 260 -11.31 15.15 11.66
CA THR A 260 -11.91 13.95 12.27
C THR A 260 -10.85 12.95 12.75
N PHE A 261 -9.78 12.75 11.97
CA PHE A 261 -8.81 11.68 12.20
C PHE A 261 -7.49 12.14 12.85
N GLU A 262 -7.36 13.41 13.27
CA GLU A 262 -6.10 13.91 13.84
C GLU A 262 -5.63 13.11 15.07
N LYS A 263 -6.59 12.77 15.93
CA LYS A 263 -6.40 11.93 17.12
C LYS A 263 -7.21 10.65 16.96
N PHE A 264 -6.55 9.52 17.13
CA PHE A 264 -7.19 8.21 17.12
C PHE A 264 -8.26 8.10 18.22
N LYS A 265 -9.42 7.55 17.88
CA LYS A 265 -10.58 7.42 18.79
C LYS A 265 -11.02 5.96 18.88
N LEU A 266 -10.87 5.38 20.08
CA LEU A 266 -11.17 3.97 20.33
C LEU A 266 -12.65 3.61 20.15
N ASP A 267 -13.57 4.55 20.38
CA ASP A 267 -15.02 4.37 20.20
C ASP A 267 -15.46 4.40 18.73
N LYS A 268 -14.57 4.84 17.83
CA LYS A 268 -14.83 4.90 16.38
C LYS A 268 -14.12 3.82 15.58
N ALA A 269 -13.13 3.16 16.18
CA ALA A 269 -12.36 2.11 15.55
C ALA A 269 -13.00 0.72 15.71
N GLU A 270 -12.71 -0.16 14.77
CA GLU A 270 -13.11 -1.56 14.79
C GLU A 270 -11.91 -2.45 15.06
N ASP A 271 -12.17 -3.57 15.73
CA ASP A 271 -11.18 -4.61 15.99
C ASP A 271 -10.52 -5.08 14.68
N ASP A 272 -9.29 -5.56 14.79
CA ASP A 272 -8.60 -6.24 13.70
C ASP A 272 -9.42 -7.47 13.27
N GLU A 273 -9.81 -7.52 11.99
CA GLU A 273 -10.58 -8.62 11.40
C GLU A 273 -9.90 -10.00 11.60
N PHE A 274 -8.59 -10.00 11.80
CA PHE A 274 -7.77 -11.19 12.00
C PHE A 274 -7.13 -11.24 13.39
N LEU A 275 -7.76 -10.61 14.40
CA LEU A 275 -7.29 -10.62 15.79
C LEU A 275 -7.10 -12.05 16.32
N ASP A 276 -8.10 -12.91 16.12
CA ASP A 276 -8.13 -14.29 16.63
C ASP A 276 -7.49 -15.30 15.66
N SER A 277 -6.49 -14.86 14.89
CA SER A 277 -5.74 -15.76 14.02
C SER A 277 -5.05 -16.86 14.83
N ASN A 278 -5.30 -18.12 14.47
CA ASN A 278 -4.63 -19.27 15.09
C ASN A 278 -3.09 -19.12 15.05
N SER A 279 -2.47 -19.39 16.19
CA SER A 279 -1.01 -19.48 16.27
C SER A 279 -0.51 -20.83 15.79
N SER A 280 0.68 -20.87 15.19
CA SER A 280 1.30 -22.10 14.70
C SER A 280 2.80 -22.15 14.96
N ILE A 281 3.35 -23.35 15.10
CA ILE A 281 4.78 -23.59 15.27
C ILE A 281 5.45 -23.52 13.89
N ASN A 282 6.61 -22.89 13.80
CA ASN A 282 7.40 -22.92 12.57
C ASN A 282 7.92 -24.33 12.29
N LYS A 283 7.81 -24.76 11.02
CA LYS A 283 8.38 -26.04 10.57
C LYS A 283 9.91 -26.06 10.65
N LYS A 284 10.55 -24.90 10.46
CA LYS A 284 11.99 -24.68 10.60
C LYS A 284 12.21 -23.69 11.74
N ILE A 285 13.12 -24.02 12.66
CA ILE A 285 13.49 -23.13 13.77
C ILE A 285 15.01 -22.97 13.74
N ASP A 286 15.48 -21.75 13.53
CA ASP A 286 16.90 -21.41 13.57
C ASP A 286 17.31 -20.97 14.99
N ILE A 287 16.40 -20.33 15.73
CA ILE A 287 16.66 -19.83 17.09
C ILE A 287 15.40 -19.89 17.96
N ASN A 288 15.57 -20.20 19.24
CA ASN A 288 14.52 -20.06 20.25
C ASN A 288 14.83 -18.86 21.14
N LEU A 289 13.87 -17.94 21.29
CA LEU A 289 14.02 -16.74 22.12
C LEU A 289 12.85 -16.61 23.10
N SER A 290 13.17 -16.42 24.39
CA SER A 290 12.22 -15.91 25.39
C SER A 290 12.27 -14.38 25.49
N LYS A 291 11.29 -13.79 26.19
CA LYS A 291 11.28 -12.36 26.55
C LYS A 291 12.59 -11.93 27.22
N THR A 292 13.08 -12.74 28.16
CA THR A 292 14.33 -12.49 28.88
C THR A 292 15.56 -12.56 27.97
N ASP A 293 15.58 -13.49 27.02
CA ASP A 293 16.68 -13.59 26.05
C ASP A 293 16.74 -12.34 25.18
N ILE A 294 15.58 -11.86 24.69
CA ILE A 294 15.49 -10.65 23.87
C ILE A 294 16.01 -9.43 24.65
N LEU A 295 15.60 -9.24 25.90
CA LEU A 295 16.08 -8.14 26.74
C LEU A 295 17.59 -8.17 26.96
N LYS A 296 18.19 -9.37 27.11
CA LYS A 296 19.66 -9.52 27.21
C LYS A 296 20.38 -9.13 25.92
N LEU A 297 19.74 -9.35 24.76
CA LEU A 297 20.30 -8.96 23.46
C LEU A 297 20.31 -7.43 23.26
N LEU A 298 19.34 -6.72 23.84
CA LEU A 298 19.21 -5.25 23.81
C LEU A 298 20.16 -4.53 24.78
N ASN A 299 21.41 -4.98 24.88
CA ASN A 299 22.44 -4.35 25.72
C ASN A 299 23.25 -3.29 24.95
N ASN A 300 23.88 -2.37 25.68
CA ASN A 300 24.63 -1.26 25.10
C ASN A 300 25.82 -1.69 24.22
N LYS A 301 26.42 -2.86 24.46
CA LYS A 301 27.55 -3.35 23.64
C LYS A 301 27.12 -3.73 22.22
N ASN A 302 25.84 -4.08 22.04
CA ASN A 302 25.26 -4.44 20.75
C ASN A 302 24.65 -3.22 20.02
N LYS A 303 24.56 -2.06 20.66
CA LYS A 303 23.90 -0.87 20.09
C LYS A 303 24.81 -0.21 19.05
N ILE A 304 24.30 -0.05 17.82
CA ILE A 304 25.01 0.62 16.72
C ILE A 304 24.36 1.96 16.33
N ASP A 305 23.08 2.14 16.66
CA ASP A 305 22.39 3.42 16.55
C ASP A 305 21.29 3.55 17.60
N ASN A 306 20.64 4.71 17.67
CA ASN A 306 19.39 4.82 18.39
C ASN A 306 18.38 3.81 17.86
N CYS A 307 17.77 3.03 18.76
CA CYS A 307 16.86 1.93 18.44
C CYS A 307 17.43 0.82 17.54
N LEU A 308 18.73 0.78 17.23
CA LEU A 308 19.32 -0.20 16.31
C LEU A 308 20.46 -0.96 16.97
N TYR A 309 20.34 -2.28 16.98
CA TYR A 309 21.30 -3.19 17.59
C TYR A 309 21.75 -4.26 16.59
N LEU A 310 23.02 -4.66 16.69
CA LEU A 310 23.62 -5.74 15.91
C LEU A 310 24.08 -6.84 16.86
N VAL A 311 23.58 -8.06 16.64
CA VAL A 311 24.00 -9.24 17.38
C VAL A 311 24.50 -10.30 16.40
N LYS A 312 25.76 -10.71 16.55
CA LYS A 312 26.31 -11.85 15.83
C LYS A 312 25.85 -13.15 16.50
N LYS A 313 25.20 -14.02 15.75
CA LYS A 313 24.77 -15.34 16.22
C LYS A 313 24.97 -16.37 15.12
N ASP A 314 25.89 -17.29 15.36
CA ASP A 314 26.35 -18.26 14.37
C ASP A 314 26.75 -17.54 13.06
N ASN A 315 26.18 -17.95 11.94
CA ASN A 315 26.43 -17.33 10.63
C ASN A 315 25.51 -16.13 10.34
N HIS A 316 24.66 -15.71 11.29
CA HIS A 316 23.67 -14.66 11.11
C HIS A 316 24.05 -13.36 11.83
N ASN A 317 23.72 -12.23 11.20
CA ASN A 317 23.76 -10.92 11.82
C ASN A 317 22.33 -10.49 12.15
N LEU A 318 21.92 -10.61 13.40
CA LEU A 318 20.61 -10.16 13.86
C LEU A 318 20.61 -8.63 13.98
N ILE A 319 19.74 -7.99 13.21
CA ILE A 319 19.49 -6.54 13.27
C ILE A 319 18.21 -6.35 14.06
N LEU A 320 18.34 -5.84 15.29
CA LEU A 320 17.21 -5.64 16.19
C LEU A 320 16.82 -4.16 16.18
N LEU A 321 15.55 -3.91 15.90
CA LEU A 321 14.94 -2.58 15.98
C LEU A 321 14.13 -2.50 17.28
N ASP A 322 14.65 -1.80 18.29
CA ASP A 322 13.99 -1.62 19.58
C ASP A 322 13.09 -0.38 19.55
N LEU A 323 11.80 -0.59 19.34
CA LEU A 323 10.79 0.46 19.15
C LEU A 323 9.87 0.51 20.37
N LYS A 324 9.95 1.58 21.15
CA LYS A 324 9.05 1.78 22.30
C LYS A 324 7.67 2.23 21.83
N GLU A 325 6.63 1.60 22.38
CA GLU A 325 5.25 2.03 22.27
C GLU A 325 4.83 2.38 20.83
N HIS A 326 4.39 3.62 20.60
CA HIS A 326 3.90 4.13 19.32
C HIS A 326 4.96 4.24 18.22
N MET A 327 6.25 4.06 18.51
CA MET A 327 7.32 4.18 17.50
C MET A 327 7.15 3.18 16.33
N VAL A 328 6.50 2.03 16.57
CA VAL A 328 6.22 1.03 15.51
C VAL A 328 5.18 1.50 14.49
N GLU A 329 4.40 2.52 14.84
CA GLU A 329 3.38 3.11 13.98
C GLU A 329 3.96 4.12 12.98
N GLU A 330 5.23 4.52 13.15
CA GLU A 330 5.93 5.44 12.25
C GLU A 330 6.72 4.66 11.18
N PRO A 331 6.14 4.38 10.00
CA PRO A 331 6.82 3.58 8.97
C PRO A 331 8.13 4.21 8.51
N ILE A 332 8.21 5.53 8.40
CA ILE A 332 9.43 6.22 7.94
C ILE A 332 10.58 6.06 8.94
N LEU A 333 10.27 6.00 10.24
CA LEU A 333 11.28 5.68 11.25
C LEU A 333 11.84 4.26 11.00
N ILE A 334 10.95 3.29 10.79
CA ILE A 334 11.34 1.88 10.57
C ILE A 334 12.17 1.74 9.30
N GLU A 335 11.72 2.32 8.19
CA GLU A 335 12.45 2.32 6.91
C GLU A 335 13.82 2.98 7.09
N SER A 336 13.92 4.11 7.80
CA SER A 336 15.21 4.76 8.06
C SER A 336 16.20 3.90 8.87
N LEU A 337 15.69 3.06 9.79
CA LEU A 337 16.50 2.13 10.57
C LEU A 337 16.92 0.93 9.71
N MET A 338 16.01 0.37 8.92
CA MET A 338 16.28 -0.81 8.09
C MET A 338 17.21 -0.52 6.91
N TYR A 339 17.18 0.71 6.38
CA TYR A 339 18.05 1.18 5.29
C TYR A 339 19.22 2.03 5.81
N SER A 340 19.51 2.00 7.11
CA SER A 340 20.59 2.80 7.70
C SER A 340 21.94 2.51 7.03
N LYS A 341 22.68 3.59 6.70
CA LYS A 341 24.05 3.51 6.16
C LYS A 341 25.00 2.73 7.08
N LYS A 342 24.72 2.68 8.39
CA LYS A 342 25.48 1.87 9.37
C LYS A 342 25.36 0.36 9.16
N LEU A 343 24.35 -0.10 8.41
CA LEU A 343 24.16 -1.50 8.06
C LEU A 343 24.88 -1.88 6.75
N LYS A 344 25.47 -0.91 6.04
CA LYS A 344 26.22 -1.14 4.81
C LYS A 344 27.46 -1.99 5.12
N GLY A 345 27.72 -3.00 4.29
CA GLY A 345 28.82 -3.95 4.49
C GLY A 345 28.51 -5.13 5.42
N ILE A 346 27.41 -5.11 6.18
CA ILE A 346 27.00 -6.26 6.99
C ILE A 346 26.30 -7.29 6.10
N SER A 347 26.85 -8.51 6.03
CA SER A 347 26.29 -9.63 5.29
C SER A 347 25.28 -10.43 6.12
N ASN A 348 24.44 -11.26 5.46
CA ASN A 348 23.48 -12.18 6.10
C ASN A 348 22.64 -11.56 7.24
N LYS A 349 22.11 -10.36 7.01
CA LYS A 349 21.27 -9.62 7.97
C LYS A 349 19.91 -10.29 8.16
N LYS A 350 19.48 -10.39 9.42
CA LYS A 350 18.19 -10.95 9.87
C LYS A 350 17.48 -9.93 10.77
N TYR A 351 16.35 -9.40 10.32
CA TYR A 351 15.69 -8.26 10.94
C TYR A 351 14.60 -8.71 11.90
N ILE A 352 14.64 -8.16 13.11
CA ILE A 352 13.63 -8.37 14.15
C ILE A 352 13.22 -6.99 14.68
N ILE A 353 11.96 -6.62 14.51
CA ILE A 353 11.35 -5.49 15.18
C ILE A 353 10.88 -5.95 16.56
N ILE A 354 11.27 -5.24 17.60
CA ILE A 354 10.83 -5.47 18.97
C ILE A 354 10.02 -4.24 19.38
N ASN A 355 8.73 -4.42 19.60
CA ASN A 355 7.85 -3.37 20.07
C ASN A 355 7.56 -3.58 21.56
N ARG A 356 8.00 -2.62 22.40
CA ARG A 356 7.90 -2.74 23.86
C ARG A 356 6.94 -1.72 24.45
N TRP A 357 6.05 -2.20 25.31
CA TRP A 357 5.10 -1.40 26.06
C TRP A 357 5.21 -1.72 27.54
N ASP A 358 5.35 -0.70 28.38
CA ASP A 358 5.27 -0.88 29.83
C ASP A 358 3.81 -1.02 30.28
N LYS A 359 2.91 -0.29 29.61
CA LYS A 359 1.46 -0.35 29.76
C LYS A 359 0.79 -0.29 28.38
N LEU A 360 0.09 -1.34 27.99
CA LEU A 360 -0.67 -1.38 26.75
C LEU A 360 -2.16 -1.49 27.03
N ASP A 361 -2.93 -0.59 26.43
CA ASP A 361 -4.39 -0.67 26.42
C ASP A 361 -4.87 -1.80 25.49
N GLU A 362 -5.75 -2.66 26.01
CA GLU A 362 -6.20 -3.86 25.27
C GLU A 362 -7.03 -3.47 24.04
N ASP A 363 -7.91 -2.47 24.14
CA ASP A 363 -8.72 -2.01 23.02
C ASP A 363 -7.86 -1.34 21.96
N TYR A 364 -6.84 -0.57 22.36
CA TYR A 364 -5.84 -0.01 21.45
C TYR A 364 -5.09 -1.10 20.69
N TYR A 365 -4.73 -2.18 21.40
CA TYR A 365 -4.12 -3.34 20.78
C TYR A 365 -5.02 -3.95 19.70
N LYS A 366 -6.27 -4.26 20.08
CA LYS A 366 -7.24 -4.94 19.21
C LYS A 366 -7.61 -4.09 17.98
N LYS A 367 -7.84 -2.80 18.17
CA LYS A 367 -8.40 -1.92 17.14
C LYS A 367 -7.37 -1.27 16.21
N LYS A 368 -6.10 -1.21 16.64
CA LYS A 368 -5.05 -0.53 15.86
C LYS A 368 -3.73 -1.27 15.83
N LEU A 369 -3.12 -1.54 16.99
CA LEU A 369 -1.73 -2.02 17.04
C LEU A 369 -1.57 -3.39 16.36
N SER A 370 -2.51 -4.32 16.56
CA SER A 370 -2.43 -5.67 15.95
C SER A 370 -2.29 -5.60 14.43
N THR A 371 -3.08 -4.74 13.76
CA THR A 371 -3.01 -4.54 12.32
C THR A 371 -1.68 -3.94 11.88
N ILE A 372 -1.17 -2.94 12.62
CA ILE A 372 0.13 -2.31 12.34
C ILE A 372 1.27 -3.32 12.47
N LEU A 373 1.31 -4.12 13.54
CA LEU A 373 2.36 -5.12 13.75
C LEU A 373 2.38 -6.18 12.63
N LYS A 374 1.19 -6.65 12.20
CA LYS A 374 1.05 -7.57 11.06
C LYS A 374 1.56 -6.93 9.76
N ALA A 375 1.18 -5.68 9.49
CA ALA A 375 1.66 -4.95 8.33
C ALA A 375 3.19 -4.82 8.32
N ARG A 376 3.81 -4.44 9.47
CA ARG A 376 5.28 -4.33 9.60
C ARG A 376 6.01 -5.62 9.28
N ALA A 377 5.50 -6.75 9.77
CA ALA A 377 6.11 -8.05 9.49
C ALA A 377 6.12 -8.34 7.98
N ALA A 378 5.00 -8.09 7.31
CA ALA A 378 4.82 -8.46 5.91
C ALA A 378 5.49 -7.50 4.91
N GLU A 379 5.37 -6.19 5.11
CA GLU A 379 5.95 -5.19 4.20
C GLU A 379 7.49 -5.18 4.23
N ASN A 380 8.06 -5.49 5.40
CA ASN A 380 9.51 -5.51 5.62
C ASN A 380 10.12 -6.91 5.53
N PHE A 381 9.31 -7.98 5.43
CA PHE A 381 9.80 -9.37 5.48
C PHE A 381 10.73 -9.60 6.69
N CYS A 382 10.20 -9.30 7.87
CA CYS A 382 10.90 -9.33 9.15
C CYS A 382 10.07 -10.03 10.23
N ILE A 383 10.70 -10.33 11.36
CA ILE A 383 10.01 -10.82 12.56
C ILE A 383 9.58 -9.62 13.37
N VAL A 384 8.36 -9.61 13.88
CA VAL A 384 7.87 -8.58 14.80
C VAL A 384 7.51 -9.23 16.12
N ILE A 385 8.04 -8.71 17.22
CA ILE A 385 7.77 -9.21 18.57
C ILE A 385 7.17 -8.08 19.40
N LEU A 386 5.94 -8.27 19.85
CA LEU A 386 5.29 -7.44 20.86
C LEU A 386 5.66 -7.96 22.25
N MET A 387 6.08 -7.05 23.12
CA MET A 387 6.30 -7.30 24.54
C MET A 387 5.50 -6.27 25.34
N SER A 388 4.53 -6.72 26.13
CA SER A 388 3.73 -5.83 26.99
C SER A 388 3.40 -6.45 28.34
N ASP A 389 2.63 -5.73 29.17
CA ASP A 389 2.08 -6.22 30.43
C ASP A 389 0.81 -7.06 30.26
N ILE A 390 0.06 -6.85 29.17
CA ILE A 390 -1.18 -7.61 28.87
C ILE A 390 -0.95 -8.79 27.93
N LYS A 391 0.01 -8.70 27.01
CA LYS A 391 0.23 -9.70 25.96
C LYS A 391 1.63 -9.63 25.36
N ASP A 392 2.24 -10.81 25.17
CA ASP A 392 3.41 -10.98 24.31
C ASP A 392 2.98 -11.72 23.03
N GLU A 393 3.46 -11.27 21.87
CA GLU A 393 3.11 -11.89 20.58
C GLU A 393 4.31 -11.86 19.63
N CYS A 394 4.47 -12.91 18.82
CA CYS A 394 5.48 -12.96 17.78
C CYS A 394 4.80 -13.19 16.43
N ILE A 395 5.11 -12.32 15.47
CA ILE A 395 4.55 -12.35 14.12
C ILE A 395 5.69 -12.58 13.13
N GLN A 396 5.50 -13.53 12.24
CA GLN A 396 6.34 -13.77 11.08
C GLN A 396 5.48 -13.86 9.82
N VAL A 397 6.13 -13.92 8.67
CA VAL A 397 5.43 -14.14 7.40
C VAL A 397 5.99 -15.31 6.63
N GLY A 398 5.14 -16.03 5.91
CA GLY A 398 5.59 -17.07 4.96
C GLY A 398 6.34 -16.47 3.77
N LEU A 399 6.88 -17.32 2.88
CA LEU A 399 7.59 -16.89 1.66
C LEU A 399 6.70 -16.03 0.73
N ASN A 400 5.40 -16.30 0.72
CA ASN A 400 4.40 -15.51 -0.01
C ASN A 400 3.91 -14.27 0.76
N LYS A 401 4.59 -13.95 1.88
CA LYS A 401 4.29 -12.87 2.83
C LYS A 401 2.93 -12.98 3.54
N ASN A 402 2.39 -14.19 3.67
CA ASN A 402 1.18 -14.43 4.46
C ASN A 402 1.50 -14.38 5.95
N ILE A 403 0.68 -13.69 6.73
CA ILE A 403 0.86 -13.49 8.18
C ILE A 403 0.78 -14.83 8.92
N GLN A 404 1.70 -15.03 9.85
CA GLN A 404 1.73 -16.14 10.80
C GLN A 404 1.95 -15.61 12.22
N ILE A 405 1.02 -15.91 13.12
CA ILE A 405 1.25 -15.75 14.56
C ILE A 405 2.04 -16.96 15.04
N VAL A 406 3.24 -16.75 15.57
CA VAL A 406 4.14 -17.81 16.01
C VAL A 406 3.70 -18.29 17.40
N LYS A 407 3.46 -19.59 17.53
CA LYS A 407 3.07 -20.20 18.81
C LYS A 407 4.25 -20.19 19.78
N CYS A 408 4.01 -19.69 21.00
CA CYS A 408 4.96 -19.79 22.11
C CYS A 408 4.93 -21.21 22.69
N VAL A 409 6.10 -21.82 22.85
CA VAL A 409 6.25 -23.16 23.44
C VAL A 409 7.25 -23.07 24.58
N ALA A 410 6.86 -23.47 25.79
CA ALA A 410 7.68 -23.39 26.99
C ALA A 410 8.32 -21.99 27.22
N GLY A 411 7.55 -20.93 26.98
CA GLY A 411 8.00 -19.54 27.17
C GLY A 411 8.97 -19.02 26.09
N LYS A 412 9.12 -19.73 24.97
CA LYS A 412 10.01 -19.37 23.86
C LYS A 412 9.28 -19.36 22.53
N TYR A 413 9.66 -18.42 21.66
CA TYR A 413 9.29 -18.43 20.25
C TYR A 413 10.40 -19.08 19.42
N GLY A 414 10.04 -20.11 18.65
CA GLY A 414 10.92 -20.74 17.67
C GLY A 414 10.88 -19.97 16.35
N LEU A 415 11.94 -19.22 16.06
CA LEU A 415 11.99 -18.29 14.93
C LEU A 415 12.67 -18.92 13.70
N ASP A 416 12.03 -18.76 12.54
CA ASP A 416 12.62 -19.06 11.23
C ASP A 416 13.31 -17.81 10.68
N LEU A 417 14.64 -17.75 10.75
CA LEU A 417 15.41 -16.58 10.30
C LEU A 417 15.47 -16.49 8.77
N SER A 418 15.12 -17.54 8.03
CA SER A 418 15.02 -17.42 6.55
C SER A 418 13.94 -16.41 6.12
N ARG A 419 12.94 -16.18 6.98
CA ARG A 419 11.79 -15.28 6.77
C ARG A 419 11.98 -13.87 7.35
N SER A 420 13.24 -13.47 7.50
CA SER A 420 13.60 -12.22 8.18
C SER A 420 14.69 -11.42 7.46
N THR A 421 14.83 -11.60 6.14
CA THR A 421 15.93 -10.98 5.39
C THR A 421 15.72 -9.48 5.11
N GLY A 422 14.58 -8.90 5.49
CA GLY A 422 14.42 -7.45 5.50
C GLY A 422 14.41 -6.84 4.09
N PRO A 423 14.95 -5.62 3.94
CA PRO A 423 15.18 -4.98 2.63
C PRO A 423 15.94 -5.84 1.62
N GLU A 424 16.83 -6.73 2.09
CA GLU A 424 17.62 -7.60 1.21
C GLU A 424 16.75 -8.67 0.53
N SER A 425 15.53 -8.91 1.01
CA SER A 425 14.55 -9.79 0.34
C SER A 425 13.93 -9.17 -0.90
N PHE A 426 14.01 -7.85 -1.03
CA PHE A 426 13.18 -7.08 -1.95
C PHE A 426 13.95 -6.68 -3.22
N TRP A 427 15.13 -6.07 -3.07
CA TRP A 427 15.91 -5.49 -4.16
C TRP A 427 16.86 -6.50 -4.82
N LYS A 428 16.30 -7.46 -5.59
CA LYS A 428 17.04 -8.66 -6.04
C LYS A 428 17.06 -8.92 -7.56
N ASN A 429 16.63 -7.98 -8.40
CA ASN A 429 16.37 -8.23 -9.83
C ASN A 429 15.40 -9.42 -10.00
N ASP A 430 14.28 -9.36 -9.30
CA ASP A 430 13.22 -10.37 -9.40
C ASP A 430 12.43 -10.09 -10.69
N VAL A 431 12.78 -10.77 -11.77
CA VAL A 431 12.15 -10.62 -13.09
C VAL A 431 10.66 -11.00 -13.03
N ILE A 432 10.30 -11.99 -12.22
CA ILE A 432 8.91 -12.45 -12.09
C ILE A 432 8.07 -11.41 -11.36
N LYS A 433 8.63 -10.81 -10.29
CA LYS A 433 7.91 -9.78 -9.55
C LYS A 433 8.01 -8.39 -10.19
N GLY A 434 8.98 -8.12 -11.05
CA GLY A 434 9.26 -6.79 -11.57
C GLY A 434 9.87 -5.87 -10.52
N ILE A 435 10.96 -6.29 -9.88
CA ILE A 435 11.69 -5.47 -8.89
C ILE A 435 13.19 -5.48 -9.20
N LYS A 436 13.74 -4.34 -9.64
CA LYS A 436 15.17 -4.18 -9.94
C LYS A 436 15.95 -3.78 -8.70
N LYS A 437 17.19 -4.25 -8.61
CA LYS A 437 18.12 -3.92 -7.52
C LYS A 437 18.54 -2.46 -7.55
N CYS A 438 18.72 -1.88 -8.75
CA CYS A 438 19.13 -0.47 -8.92
C CYS A 438 18.12 0.53 -8.35
N TRP A 439 16.82 0.18 -8.33
CA TRP A 439 15.77 1.04 -7.76
C TRP A 439 15.90 1.29 -6.25
N ARG A 440 16.73 0.49 -5.56
CA ARG A 440 17.01 0.70 -4.14
C ARG A 440 17.54 2.10 -3.86
N GLU A 441 18.38 2.65 -4.74
CA GLU A 441 18.99 3.97 -4.53
C GLU A 441 17.93 5.08 -4.56
N LYS A 442 16.99 5.03 -5.51
CA LYS A 442 15.87 5.97 -5.59
C LYS A 442 14.88 5.79 -4.43
N TYR A 443 14.68 4.55 -3.95
CA TYR A 443 13.90 4.32 -2.73
C TYR A 443 14.57 4.88 -1.47
N GLU A 444 15.89 4.71 -1.32
CA GLU A 444 16.68 5.30 -0.23
C GLU A 444 16.67 6.84 -0.28
N PHE A 445 16.70 7.43 -1.48
CA PHE A 445 16.51 8.87 -1.68
C PHE A 445 15.18 9.37 -1.09
N LEU A 446 14.05 8.69 -1.38
CA LEU A 446 12.75 9.07 -0.82
C LEU A 446 12.72 9.02 0.71
N ILE A 447 13.40 8.04 1.33
CA ILE A 447 13.53 7.95 2.79
C ILE A 447 14.30 9.17 3.33
N ASP A 448 15.45 9.49 2.73
CA ASP A 448 16.28 10.62 3.15
C ASP A 448 15.53 11.94 2.97
N TYR A 449 14.80 12.12 1.86
CA TYR A 449 13.97 13.29 1.55
C TYR A 449 12.92 13.57 2.65
N LEU A 450 12.12 12.56 3.02
CA LEU A 450 11.11 12.73 4.08
C LEU A 450 11.71 12.96 5.46
N ARG A 451 12.86 12.34 5.74
CA ARG A 451 13.55 12.53 7.03
C ARG A 451 14.05 13.97 7.17
N ASP A 452 14.61 14.53 6.12
CA ASP A 452 15.24 15.84 6.18
C ASP A 452 14.21 16.97 6.07
N ASN A 453 13.11 16.77 5.33
CA ASN A 453 11.94 17.67 5.38
C ASN A 453 11.30 17.73 6.77
N LYS A 454 11.14 16.60 7.48
CA LYS A 454 10.65 16.60 8.87
C LYS A 454 11.52 17.43 9.81
N LYS A 455 12.83 17.50 9.59
CA LYS A 455 13.74 18.32 10.43
C LYS A 455 13.58 19.82 10.17
N GLN A 456 13.21 20.22 8.95
CA GLN A 456 12.96 21.63 8.62
C GLN A 456 11.64 22.12 9.22
N THR A 457 10.57 21.31 9.18
CA THR A 457 9.27 21.68 9.78
C THR A 457 9.33 21.82 11.30
N ILE A 458 10.20 21.07 11.99
CA ILE A 458 10.42 21.17 13.46
C ILE A 458 11.22 22.42 13.85
N LYS A 459 11.99 23.02 12.94
CA LYS A 459 12.73 24.28 13.22
C LYS A 459 11.88 25.55 13.07
N ILE A 460 10.69 25.44 12.49
CA ILE A 460 9.80 26.58 12.17
C ILE A 460 8.57 26.62 13.10
N ARG A 461 8.39 25.62 13.97
CA ARG A 461 7.46 25.65 15.12
C ARG A 461 8.25 25.80 16.41
#